data_AF-A0A3D8T7V6-F1
#
_entry.id   AF-A0A3D8T7V6-F1
#
_cell.length_a   1.000
_cell.length_b   1.000
_cell.length_c   1.000
_cell.angle_alpha   90.00
_cell.angle_beta   90.00
_cell.angle_gamma   90.00
#
_symmetry.space_group_name_H-M   'P 1'
#
loop_
_entity.id
_entity.type
_entity.pdbx_description
1 polymer ?
#
loop_
_entity_poly.entity_id
_entity_poly.type
_entity_poly.pdbx_seq_one_letter_code
_entity_poly.pdbx_strand_id
1 'polypeptide(L)'
;MHLRNDEAALLLLRRGADPASIHLETLRALVNDLPRTFIKLLEMGMYKDEHVYGYNAALHLAASHGAEELMKILLQRTDIDVDHVLVSNSTEGSPLCVAALRGHVKVVQLLLYQGATVDIRDGAKGDGQTPLMLNLGSILWYRNERIIKALVDAGADVSARDELGQTPLMYLCGYEYAESI
;
A
#
# COMPACT_ATOMS: atom_id res chain seq x y z
N MET A 1 -2.07 -23.78 2.48
CA MET A 1 -0.87 -24.12 3.29
C MET A 1 -0.59 -23.07 4.36
N HIS A 2 -0.71 -21.77 4.06
CA HIS A 2 -0.44 -20.64 4.97
C HIS A 2 -1.16 -20.69 6.34
N LEU A 3 -2.45 -21.05 6.39
CA LEU A 3 -3.23 -21.14 7.64
C LEU A 3 -2.61 -22.03 8.72
N ARG A 4 -2.00 -23.16 8.33
CA ARG A 4 -1.39 -24.11 9.28
C ARG A 4 -0.09 -23.56 9.88
N ASN A 5 0.63 -22.73 9.13
CA ASN A 5 1.87 -22.12 9.58
C ASN A 5 1.59 -20.92 10.52
N ASP A 6 0.53 -20.16 10.25
CA ASP A 6 0.09 -19.03 11.08
C ASP A 6 -0.37 -19.52 12.47
N GLU A 7 -1.14 -20.61 12.53
CA GLU A 7 -1.53 -21.22 13.80
C GLU A 7 -0.35 -21.76 14.61
N ALA A 8 0.63 -22.38 13.95
CA ALA A 8 1.83 -22.88 14.60
C ALA A 8 2.69 -21.74 15.18
N ALA A 9 2.90 -20.67 14.41
CA ALA A 9 3.63 -19.49 14.88
C ALA A 9 2.91 -18.81 16.07
N LEU A 10 1.59 -18.64 15.98
CA LEU A 10 0.78 -18.11 17.08
C LEU A 10 0.82 -19.00 18.32
N LEU A 11 0.84 -20.33 18.15
CA LEU A 11 0.99 -21.27 19.26
C LEU A 11 2.35 -21.11 19.96
N LEU A 12 3.44 -20.97 19.20
CA LEU A 12 4.78 -20.74 19.76
C LEU A 12 4.82 -19.43 20.57
N LEU A 13 4.25 -18.34 20.04
CA LEU A 13 4.14 -17.07 20.76
C LEU A 13 3.32 -17.23 22.06
N ARG A 14 2.20 -17.96 22.03
CA ARG A 14 1.39 -18.26 23.23
C ARG A 14 2.13 -19.12 24.26
N ARG A 15 3.13 -19.90 23.84
CA ARG A 15 3.97 -20.74 24.71
C ARG A 15 5.21 -19.99 25.23
N GLY A 16 5.33 -18.69 24.95
CA GLY A 16 6.41 -17.84 25.46
C GLY A 16 7.65 -17.80 24.58
N ALA A 17 7.54 -18.16 23.30
CA ALA A 17 8.62 -17.88 22.34
C ALA A 17 8.87 -16.36 22.32
N ASP A 18 10.15 -15.97 22.43
CA ASP A 18 10.54 -14.56 22.49
C ASP A 18 10.40 -13.88 21.11
N PRO A 19 9.42 -12.99 20.93
CA PRO A 19 9.23 -12.31 19.65
C PRO A 19 10.30 -11.26 19.35
N ALA A 20 11.10 -10.83 20.34
CA ALA A 20 12.18 -9.87 20.14
C ALA A 20 13.36 -10.44 19.34
N SER A 21 13.42 -11.77 19.20
CA SER A 21 14.42 -12.47 18.40
C SER A 21 14.17 -12.40 16.88
N ILE A 22 13.00 -11.91 16.45
CA ILE A 22 12.62 -11.83 15.04
C ILE A 22 13.23 -10.58 14.40
N HIS A 23 14.00 -10.78 13.33
CA HIS A 23 14.65 -9.67 12.61
C HIS A 23 13.64 -8.90 11.74
N LEU A 24 13.92 -7.62 11.47
CA LEU A 24 13.05 -6.74 10.67
C LEU A 24 12.76 -7.31 9.26
N GLU A 25 13.77 -7.90 8.61
CA GLU A 25 13.60 -8.53 7.31
C GLU A 25 12.66 -9.74 7.36
N THR A 26 12.76 -10.54 8.43
CA THR A 26 11.82 -11.65 8.68
C THR A 26 10.40 -11.10 8.85
N LEU A 27 10.23 -10.01 9.60
CA LEU A 27 8.93 -9.36 9.80
C LEU A 27 8.31 -8.86 8.49
N ARG A 28 9.11 -8.30 7.57
CA ARG A 28 8.64 -7.86 6.24
C ARG A 28 8.17 -9.04 5.39
N ALA A 29 8.85 -10.17 5.47
CA ALA A 29 8.43 -11.39 4.77
C ALA A 29 7.09 -11.94 5.29
N LEU A 30 6.78 -11.75 6.59
CA LEU A 30 5.52 -12.23 7.18
C LEU A 30 4.27 -11.55 6.60
N VAL A 31 4.40 -10.34 6.03
CA VAL A 31 3.29 -9.52 5.52
C VAL A 31 2.43 -10.31 4.52
N ASN A 32 3.05 -11.12 3.67
CA ASN A 32 2.36 -11.96 2.70
C ASN A 32 2.06 -13.37 3.24
N ASP A 33 3.01 -13.96 3.99
CA ASP A 33 2.95 -15.39 4.33
C ASP A 33 2.14 -15.70 5.60
N LEU A 34 2.24 -14.85 6.62
CA LEU A 34 1.70 -15.06 7.98
C LEU A 34 1.07 -13.77 8.53
N PRO A 35 -0.04 -13.29 7.93
CA PRO A 35 -0.62 -11.99 8.26
C PRO A 35 -1.14 -11.93 9.70
N ARG A 36 -1.65 -13.03 10.28
CA ARG A 36 -2.14 -13.01 11.67
C ARG A 36 -1.00 -12.98 12.67
N THR A 37 0.08 -13.71 12.39
CA THR A 37 1.31 -13.64 13.19
C THR A 37 1.89 -12.23 13.14
N PHE A 38 1.94 -11.61 11.95
CA PHE A 38 2.38 -10.23 11.80
C PHE A 38 1.57 -9.26 12.67
N ILE A 39 0.24 -9.31 12.62
CA ILE A 39 -0.63 -8.49 13.49
C ILE A 39 -0.34 -8.76 14.97
N LYS A 40 -0.15 -10.03 15.35
CA LYS A 40 0.14 -10.36 16.75
C LYS A 40 1.45 -9.75 17.23
N LEU A 41 2.47 -9.71 16.38
CA LEU A 41 3.75 -9.08 16.69
C LEU A 41 3.63 -7.56 16.81
N LEU A 42 2.76 -6.92 16.01
CA LEU A 42 2.43 -5.49 16.18
C LEU A 42 1.74 -5.22 17.52
N GLU A 43 0.76 -6.04 17.90
CA GLU A 43 0.09 -5.93 19.22
C GLU A 43 1.06 -6.05 20.39
N MET A 44 2.10 -6.88 20.24
CA MET A 44 3.14 -7.07 21.25
C MET A 44 4.18 -5.93 21.25
N GLY A 45 4.06 -4.93 20.37
CA GLY A 45 4.94 -3.77 20.30
C GLY A 45 6.34 -4.08 19.76
N MET A 46 6.46 -5.10 18.90
CA MET A 46 7.74 -5.55 18.35
C MET A 46 8.25 -4.72 17.15
N TYR A 47 7.42 -3.84 16.61
CA TYR A 47 7.81 -2.85 15.60
C TYR A 47 8.18 -1.54 16.29
N LYS A 48 9.46 -1.39 16.66
CA LYS A 48 9.99 -0.19 17.32
C LYS A 48 10.88 0.68 16.44
N ASP A 49 10.82 0.53 15.13
CA ASP A 49 11.59 1.39 14.23
C ASP A 49 11.02 2.82 14.25
N GLU A 50 11.91 3.80 14.41
CA GLU A 50 11.66 5.22 14.68
C GLU A 50 10.88 5.95 13.58
N HIS A 51 10.65 5.33 12.42
CA HIS A 51 10.04 5.97 11.24
C HIS A 51 8.74 5.31 10.76
N VAL A 52 8.28 4.21 11.38
CA VAL A 52 7.18 3.37 10.85
C VAL A 52 6.39 2.76 12.01
N TYR A 53 5.58 3.55 12.72
CA TYR A 53 4.81 3.07 13.89
C TYR A 53 3.34 2.81 13.56
N GLY A 54 2.85 1.61 13.94
CA GLY A 54 1.43 1.30 14.12
C GLY A 54 0.72 0.63 12.94
N TYR A 55 -0.58 0.42 13.09
CA TYR A 55 -1.42 -0.23 12.07
C TYR A 55 -1.46 0.56 10.75
N ASN A 56 -1.27 1.88 10.79
CA ASN A 56 -1.16 2.70 9.57
C ASN A 56 0.09 2.37 8.76
N ALA A 57 1.23 2.19 9.43
CA ALA A 57 2.46 1.72 8.79
C ALA A 57 2.29 0.30 8.20
N ALA A 58 1.61 -0.59 8.92
CA ALA A 58 1.25 -1.91 8.43
C ALA A 58 0.36 -1.85 7.17
N LEU A 59 -0.53 -0.85 7.09
CA LEU A 59 -1.38 -0.60 5.93
C LEU A 59 -0.56 -0.26 4.68
N HIS A 60 0.49 0.56 4.84
CA HIS A 60 1.43 0.89 3.76
C HIS A 60 2.25 -0.34 3.33
N LEU A 61 2.69 -1.17 4.27
CA LEU A 61 3.38 -2.42 3.94
C LEU A 61 2.47 -3.37 3.17
N ALA A 62 1.21 -3.52 3.58
CA ALA A 62 0.23 -4.33 2.87
C ALA A 62 -0.02 -3.80 1.45
N ALA A 63 -0.15 -2.47 1.30
CA ALA A 63 -0.27 -1.81 0.01
C ALA A 63 0.97 -2.00 -0.87
N SER A 64 2.18 -1.90 -0.30
CA SER A 64 3.43 -2.02 -1.03
C SER A 64 3.67 -3.45 -1.58
N HIS A 65 3.29 -4.46 -0.81
CA HIS A 65 3.50 -5.87 -1.18
C HIS A 65 2.30 -6.53 -1.84
N GLY A 66 1.16 -5.83 -1.98
CA GLY A 66 -0.07 -6.42 -2.50
C GLY A 66 -0.69 -7.45 -1.55
N ALA A 67 -0.44 -7.34 -0.25
CA ALA A 67 -0.83 -8.33 0.75
C ALA A 67 -2.33 -8.26 1.06
N GLU A 68 -3.14 -8.91 0.23
CA GLU A 68 -4.61 -8.82 0.28
C GLU A 68 -5.21 -9.25 1.62
N GLU A 69 -4.73 -10.36 2.20
CA GLU A 69 -5.27 -10.88 3.46
C GLU A 69 -4.89 -10.00 4.64
N LEU A 70 -3.66 -9.48 4.67
CA LEU A 70 -3.26 -8.51 5.68
C LEU A 70 -4.08 -7.22 5.56
N MET A 71 -4.28 -6.73 4.33
CA MET A 71 -5.09 -5.55 4.06
C MET A 71 -6.52 -5.72 4.60
N LYS A 72 -7.17 -6.86 4.33
CA LYS A 72 -8.52 -7.16 4.86
C LYS A 72 -8.56 -7.16 6.39
N ILE A 73 -7.56 -7.77 7.05
CA ILE A 73 -7.50 -7.81 8.52
C ILE A 73 -7.32 -6.40 9.10
N LEU A 74 -6.45 -5.59 8.48
CA LEU A 74 -6.23 -4.21 8.91
C LEU A 74 -7.48 -3.36 8.74
N LEU A 75 -8.12 -3.36 7.55
CA LEU A 75 -9.30 -2.54 7.26
C LEU A 75 -10.56 -2.89 8.09
N GLN A 76 -10.57 -4.04 8.78
CA GLN A 76 -11.62 -4.37 9.77
C GLN A 76 -11.51 -3.55 11.06
N ARG A 77 -10.38 -2.90 11.29
CA ARG A 77 -10.15 -2.09 12.47
C ARG A 77 -10.75 -0.68 12.30
N THR A 78 -11.26 -0.13 13.39
CA THR A 78 -11.88 1.21 13.40
C THR A 78 -10.91 2.34 13.72
N ASP A 79 -9.69 2.02 14.18
CA ASP A 79 -8.64 2.96 14.59
C ASP A 79 -7.60 3.23 13.50
N ILE A 80 -7.83 2.73 12.28
CA ILE A 80 -6.94 2.94 11.14
C ILE A 80 -7.38 4.16 10.35
N ASP A 81 -6.40 4.98 9.99
CA ASP A 81 -6.55 6.03 9.00
C ASP A 81 -6.18 5.46 7.62
N VAL A 82 -7.20 5.25 6.77
CA VAL A 82 -7.06 4.65 5.43
C VAL A 82 -6.30 5.58 4.49
N ASP A 83 -6.35 6.89 4.74
CA ASP A 83 -5.70 7.92 3.94
C ASP A 83 -4.38 8.39 4.56
N HIS A 84 -3.94 7.74 5.63
CA HIS A 84 -2.69 8.07 6.31
C HIS A 84 -1.56 8.20 5.30
N VAL A 85 -0.82 9.31 5.33
CA VAL A 85 0.33 9.50 4.45
C VAL A 85 1.59 9.13 5.20
N LEU A 86 2.29 8.09 4.75
CA LEU A 86 3.62 7.78 5.27
C LEU A 86 4.67 8.57 4.47
N VAL A 87 5.55 9.27 5.19
CA VAL A 87 6.74 9.89 4.60
C VAL A 87 7.93 9.04 5.03
N SER A 88 8.52 8.31 4.10
CA SER A 88 9.70 7.48 4.35
C SER A 88 10.69 7.61 3.19
N ASN A 89 11.93 7.19 3.41
CA ASN A 89 12.99 7.27 2.40
C ASN A 89 12.73 6.41 1.15
N SER A 90 11.75 5.50 1.16
CA SER A 90 11.54 4.51 0.07
C SER A 90 10.11 4.47 -0.49
N THR A 91 9.12 4.96 0.25
CA THR A 91 7.73 5.08 -0.19
C THR A 91 7.12 6.30 0.49
N GLU A 92 6.68 7.26 -0.32
CA GLU A 92 5.90 8.40 0.12
C GLU A 92 4.50 8.30 -0.49
N GLY A 93 3.48 8.69 0.29
CA GLY A 93 2.10 8.71 -0.16
C GLY A 93 1.18 7.80 0.64
N SER A 94 -0.12 7.88 0.34
CA SER A 94 -1.15 7.07 0.99
C SER A 94 -1.06 5.60 0.57
N PRO A 95 -1.70 4.67 1.29
CA PRO A 95 -1.80 3.28 0.88
C PRO A 95 -2.38 3.13 -0.54
N LEU A 96 -3.32 3.99 -0.93
CA LEU A 96 -3.92 3.98 -2.26
C LEU A 96 -2.89 4.37 -3.33
N CYS A 97 -2.12 5.44 -3.10
CA CYS A 97 -1.02 5.85 -3.99
C CYS A 97 0.00 4.72 -4.17
N VAL A 98 0.46 4.12 -3.07
CA VAL A 98 1.45 3.03 -3.10
C VAL A 98 0.93 1.80 -3.85
N ALA A 99 -0.31 1.39 -3.60
CA ALA A 99 -0.91 0.24 -4.27
C ALA A 99 -1.14 0.50 -5.78
N ALA A 100 -1.55 1.71 -6.16
CA ALA A 100 -1.77 2.10 -7.55
C ALA A 100 -0.46 2.17 -8.34
N LEU A 101 0.59 2.78 -7.77
CA LEU A 101 1.93 2.87 -8.35
C LEU A 101 2.54 1.48 -8.63
N ARG A 102 2.33 0.53 -7.71
CA ARG A 102 2.86 -0.83 -7.78
C ARG A 102 1.98 -1.84 -8.52
N GLY A 103 0.80 -1.43 -8.98
CA GLY A 103 -0.07 -2.28 -9.80
C GLY A 103 -0.92 -3.30 -9.03
N HIS A 104 -1.11 -3.11 -7.72
CA HIS A 104 -1.82 -4.07 -6.86
C HIS A 104 -3.34 -3.89 -6.90
N VAL A 105 -3.97 -4.41 -7.97
CA VAL A 105 -5.42 -4.24 -8.26
C VAL A 105 -6.32 -4.53 -7.06
N LYS A 106 -6.09 -5.66 -6.39
CA LYS A 106 -7.02 -6.12 -5.35
C LYS A 106 -6.94 -5.26 -4.11
N VAL A 107 -5.74 -4.77 -3.77
CA VAL A 107 -5.55 -3.84 -2.67
C VAL A 107 -6.17 -2.48 -2.99
N VAL A 108 -6.01 -1.97 -4.22
CA VAL A 108 -6.71 -0.74 -4.68
C VAL A 108 -8.22 -0.87 -4.47
N GLN A 109 -8.83 -1.98 -4.92
CA GLN A 109 -10.26 -2.20 -4.76
C GLN A 109 -10.69 -2.24 -3.28
N LEU A 110 -9.89 -2.86 -2.41
CA LEU A 110 -10.18 -2.92 -0.97
C LEU A 110 -10.12 -1.55 -0.31
N LEU A 111 -9.12 -0.74 -0.65
CA LEU A 111 -8.96 0.62 -0.13
C LEU A 111 -10.11 1.53 -0.59
N LEU A 112 -10.46 1.49 -1.88
CA LEU A 112 -11.60 2.25 -2.43
C LEU A 112 -12.93 1.83 -1.78
N TYR A 113 -13.14 0.53 -1.57
CA TYR A 113 -14.32 0.02 -0.88
C TYR A 113 -14.42 0.52 0.57
N GLN A 114 -13.28 0.71 1.24
CA GLN A 114 -13.23 1.24 2.60
C GLN A 114 -13.32 2.78 2.66
N GLY A 115 -13.49 3.45 1.51
CA GLY A 115 -13.66 4.90 1.45
C GLY A 115 -12.35 5.69 1.43
N ALA A 116 -11.26 5.10 0.95
CA ALA A 116 -10.03 5.85 0.66
C ALA A 116 -10.33 7.02 -0.30
N THR A 117 -9.71 8.17 -0.05
CA THR A 117 -9.87 9.36 -0.90
C THR A 117 -9.27 9.10 -2.28
N VAL A 118 -10.12 9.02 -3.30
CA VAL A 118 -9.74 8.61 -4.67
C VAL A 118 -8.71 9.53 -5.30
N ASP A 119 -8.86 10.84 -5.12
CA ASP A 119 -7.97 11.88 -5.64
C ASP A 119 -6.99 12.39 -4.57
N ILE A 120 -6.62 11.52 -3.62
CA ILE A 120 -5.59 11.85 -2.64
C ILE A 120 -4.30 12.23 -3.36
N ARG A 121 -3.67 13.33 -2.97
CA ARG A 121 -2.38 13.73 -3.54
C ARG A 121 -1.25 13.07 -2.77
N ASP A 122 -0.26 12.58 -3.49
CA ASP A 122 0.98 12.16 -2.85
C ASP A 122 1.66 13.34 -2.12
N GLY A 123 2.33 13.03 -1.02
CA GLY A 123 2.79 14.00 -0.02
C GLY A 123 4.14 14.67 -0.34
N ALA A 124 4.58 15.53 0.58
CA ALA A 124 5.64 16.56 0.61
C ALA A 124 6.90 16.51 -0.30
N LYS A 125 7.23 15.42 -1.00
CA LYS A 125 8.27 15.40 -2.05
C LYS A 125 7.81 14.83 -3.41
N GLY A 126 6.55 14.44 -3.53
CA GLY A 126 5.91 14.08 -4.80
C GLY A 126 5.41 15.32 -5.54
N ASP A 127 5.15 15.16 -6.84
CA ASP A 127 4.67 16.24 -7.71
C ASP A 127 3.17 16.53 -7.52
N GLY A 128 2.55 16.13 -6.40
CA GLY A 128 1.11 16.29 -6.13
C GLY A 128 0.24 15.43 -7.05
N GLN A 129 0.71 14.24 -7.38
CA GLN A 129 0.09 13.26 -8.28
C GLN A 129 -1.07 12.54 -7.59
N THR A 130 -2.11 12.23 -8.35
CA THR A 130 -3.20 11.34 -7.89
C THR A 130 -2.85 9.86 -8.09
N PRO A 131 -3.52 8.92 -7.40
CA PRO A 131 -3.36 7.48 -7.65
C PRO A 131 -3.52 7.11 -9.14
N LEU A 132 -4.38 7.82 -9.86
CA LEU A 132 -4.58 7.63 -11.30
C LEU A 132 -3.32 8.05 -12.09
N MET A 133 -2.75 9.21 -11.79
CA MET A 133 -1.50 9.66 -12.42
C MET A 133 -0.33 8.75 -12.09
N LEU A 134 -0.19 8.34 -10.82
CA LEU A 134 0.85 7.41 -10.38
C LEU A 134 0.78 6.05 -11.08
N ASN A 135 -0.43 5.54 -11.32
CA ASN A 135 -0.62 4.31 -12.08
C ASN A 135 -0.20 4.47 -13.56
N LEU A 136 -0.47 5.64 -14.15
CA LEU A 136 -0.19 5.94 -15.55
C LEU A 136 1.29 6.27 -15.81
N GLY A 137 1.95 6.94 -14.86
CA GLY A 137 3.38 7.28 -14.88
C GLY A 137 4.30 6.20 -14.30
N SER A 138 3.78 5.04 -13.91
CA SER A 138 4.62 3.97 -13.38
C SER A 138 5.56 3.45 -14.47
N ILE A 139 6.87 3.59 -14.21
CA ILE A 139 8.02 3.21 -15.07
C ILE A 139 8.07 1.68 -15.29
N LEU A 140 7.25 0.93 -14.57
CA LEU A 140 7.19 -0.51 -14.59
C LEU A 140 6.13 -0.97 -15.59
N TRP A 141 6.28 -0.73 -16.91
CA TRP A 141 5.72 -1.46 -18.08
C TRP A 141 4.33 -2.15 -18.00
N TYR A 142 3.50 -1.81 -17.03
CA TYR A 142 2.32 -2.54 -16.57
C TYR A 142 1.28 -1.50 -16.18
N ARG A 143 0.93 -0.63 -17.14
CA ARG A 143 -0.32 0.13 -17.07
C ARG A 143 -1.43 -0.87 -16.80
N ASN A 144 -2.07 -0.73 -15.64
CA ASN A 144 -3.05 -1.70 -15.21
C ASN A 144 -4.44 -1.15 -15.46
N GLU A 145 -5.01 -1.49 -16.62
CA GLU A 145 -6.35 -1.07 -17.02
C GLU A 145 -7.41 -1.33 -15.93
N ARG A 146 -7.23 -2.37 -15.11
CA ARG A 146 -8.15 -2.67 -14.01
C ARG A 146 -8.06 -1.65 -12.87
N ILE A 147 -6.88 -1.08 -12.62
CA ILE A 147 -6.70 0.01 -11.65
C ILE A 147 -7.26 1.31 -12.19
N ILE A 148 -6.96 1.64 -13.46
CA ILE A 148 -7.54 2.81 -14.13
C ILE A 148 -9.06 2.75 -14.04
N LYS A 149 -9.65 1.61 -14.42
CA LYS A 149 -11.09 1.39 -14.34
C LYS A 149 -11.61 1.51 -12.91
N ALA A 150 -10.95 0.88 -11.94
CA ALA A 150 -11.38 0.95 -10.54
C ALA A 150 -11.37 2.38 -9.98
N LEU A 151 -10.35 3.18 -10.31
CA LEU A 151 -10.23 4.57 -9.88
C LEU A 151 -11.27 5.46 -10.57
N VAL A 152 -11.45 5.31 -11.89
CA VAL A 152 -12.46 6.07 -12.65
C VAL A 152 -13.88 5.71 -12.22
N ASP A 153 -14.18 4.42 -12.03
CA ASP A 153 -15.49 3.95 -11.52
C ASP A 153 -15.75 4.46 -10.09
N ALA A 154 -14.69 4.69 -9.30
CA ALA A 154 -14.77 5.30 -7.98
C ALA A 154 -14.87 6.84 -7.99
N GLY A 155 -14.82 7.48 -9.17
CA GLY A 155 -15.00 8.92 -9.34
C GLY A 155 -13.71 9.74 -9.39
N ALA A 156 -12.57 9.14 -9.73
CA ALA A 156 -11.31 9.87 -9.91
C ALA A 156 -11.45 11.00 -10.93
N ASP A 157 -10.89 12.17 -10.63
CA ASP A 157 -10.84 13.31 -11.55
C ASP A 157 -9.82 13.06 -12.67
N VAL A 158 -10.32 12.63 -13.83
CA VAL A 158 -9.54 12.40 -15.05
C VAL A 158 -8.90 13.67 -15.63
N SER A 159 -9.30 14.85 -15.13
CA SER A 159 -8.78 16.16 -15.52
C SER A 159 -7.92 16.82 -14.44
N ALA A 160 -7.64 16.10 -13.34
CA ALA A 160 -6.78 16.58 -12.27
C ALA A 160 -5.43 17.05 -12.83
N ARG A 161 -4.83 18.02 -12.15
CA ARG A 161 -3.50 18.53 -12.47
C ARG A 161 -2.56 18.34 -11.31
N ASP A 162 -1.40 17.80 -11.58
CA ASP A 162 -0.30 17.77 -10.61
C ASP A 162 0.33 19.17 -10.46
N GLU A 163 1.39 19.29 -9.67
CA GLU A 163 2.12 20.55 -9.46
C GLU A 163 2.84 21.06 -10.71
N LEU A 164 3.13 20.18 -11.66
CA LEU A 164 3.70 20.49 -12.97
C LEU A 164 2.63 20.83 -14.02
N GLY A 165 1.35 20.83 -13.65
CA GLY A 165 0.22 21.05 -14.54
C GLY A 165 -0.10 19.89 -15.48
N GLN A 166 0.53 18.72 -15.30
CA GLN A 166 0.29 17.51 -16.06
C GLN A 166 -1.05 16.89 -15.68
N THR A 167 -1.75 16.38 -16.69
CA THR A 167 -3.02 15.66 -16.53
C THR A 167 -2.79 14.14 -16.64
N PRO A 168 -3.72 13.30 -16.17
CA PRO A 168 -3.63 11.85 -16.37
C PRO A 168 -3.40 11.47 -17.85
N LEU A 169 -4.06 12.17 -18.78
CA LEU A 169 -3.86 11.93 -20.22
C LEU A 169 -2.45 12.31 -20.69
N MET A 170 -1.85 13.36 -20.14
CA MET A 170 -0.46 13.73 -20.45
C MET A 170 0.52 12.69 -19.94
N TYR A 171 0.28 12.08 -18.78
CA TYR A 171 1.06 10.93 -18.30
C TYR A 171 0.92 9.72 -19.24
N LEU A 172 -0.25 9.48 -19.83
CA LEU A 172 -0.43 8.42 -20.81
C LEU A 172 0.41 8.68 -22.09
N CYS A 173 0.34 9.89 -22.63
CA CYS A 173 0.99 10.27 -23.89
C CYS A 173 2.49 10.52 -23.75
N GLY A 174 2.95 11.14 -22.66
CA GLY A 174 4.36 11.51 -22.46
C GLY A 174 5.31 10.31 -22.44
N TYR A 175 4.84 9.15 -22.00
CA TYR A 175 5.63 7.91 -22.03
C TYR A 175 5.72 7.28 -23.44
N GLU A 176 4.71 7.42 -24.29
CA GLU A 176 4.78 6.91 -25.67
C GLU A 176 5.82 7.67 -26.51
N TYR A 177 6.02 8.97 -26.23
CA TYR A 177 7.06 9.74 -26.90
C TYR A 177 8.48 9.37 -26.45
N ALA A 178 8.65 8.97 -25.17
CA ALA A 178 9.95 8.55 -24.63
C ALA A 178 10.42 7.17 -25.16
N GLU A 179 9.50 6.30 -25.61
CA GLU A 179 9.81 5.01 -26.24
C GLU A 179 10.04 5.10 -27.76
N SER A 180 9.73 6.24 -28.39
CA SER A 180 9.86 6.42 -29.85
C SER A 180 11.21 7.00 -30.32
N ILE A 181 12.18 7.16 -29.41
CA ILE A 181 13.54 7.68 -29.64
C ILE A 181 14.59 6.67 -29.18
#